data_AF-A0A6L8I316-F1
#
_entry.id   AF-A0A6L8I316-F1
#
_cell.length_a   1.000
_cell.length_b   1.000
_cell.length_c   1.000
_cell.angle_alpha   90.00
_cell.angle_beta   90.00
_cell.angle_gamma   90.00
#
_symmetry.space_group_name_H-M   'P 1'
#
loop_
_entity.id
_entity.type
_entity.pdbx_description
1 polymer ?
#
loop_
_entity_poly.entity_id
_entity_poly.type
_entity_poly.pdbx_seq_one_letter_code
_entity_poly.pdbx_strand_id
1 'polypeptide(L)' 'MAHFLNTTDPDFESRFRALLSLKREDAPDVNQAVAGIIADVRARGDAALADLT' A
#
# COMPACT_ATOMS: atom_id res chain seq x y z
N MET A 1 4.84 -15.35 11.44
CA MET A 1 5.01 -16.81 11.23
C MET A 1 5.51 -17.02 9.81
N ALA A 2 6.48 -17.91 9.57
CA ALA A 2 7.01 -18.13 8.22
C ALA A 2 6.06 -19.00 7.38
N HIS A 3 5.80 -18.61 6.13
CA HIS A 3 5.05 -19.40 5.16
C HIS A 3 6.03 -20.09 4.21
N PHE A 4 6.03 -21.42 4.18
CA PHE A 4 6.83 -22.22 3.26
C PHE A 4 5.96 -22.70 2.09
N LEU A 5 6.43 -22.47 0.86
CA LEU A 5 5.79 -22.91 -0.38
C LEU A 5 6.79 -23.71 -1.19
N ASN A 6 6.33 -24.76 -1.85
CA ASN A 6 7.10 -25.54 -2.81
C ASN A 6 6.39 -25.52 -4.16
N THR A 7 7.13 -25.19 -5.23
CA THR A 7 6.59 -25.06 -6.59
C THR A 7 6.14 -26.37 -7.21
N THR A 8 6.53 -27.52 -6.63
CA THR A 8 6.10 -28.84 -7.10
C THR A 8 4.77 -29.30 -6.49
N ASP A 9 4.26 -28.59 -5.47
CA ASP A 9 3.02 -28.99 -4.82
C ASP A 9 1.82 -28.71 -5.76
N PRO A 10 0.85 -29.64 -5.86
CA PRO A 10 -0.30 -29.49 -6.75
C PRO A 10 -1.22 -28.31 -6.39
N ASP A 11 -1.10 -27.79 -5.16
CA ASP A 11 -1.86 -26.65 -4.64
C ASP A 11 -1.04 -25.34 -4.56
N PHE A 12 0.19 -25.33 -5.09
CA PHE A 12 1.11 -24.19 -5.04
C PHE A 12 0.45 -22.88 -5.50
N GLU A 13 -0.20 -22.90 -6.66
CA GLU A 13 -0.81 -21.69 -7.25
C GLU A 13 -1.88 -21.08 -6.33
N SER A 14 -2.69 -21.93 -5.68
CA SER A 14 -3.73 -21.47 -4.75
C SER A 14 -3.12 -20.86 -3.49
N ARG A 15 -2.14 -21.54 -2.90
CA ARG A 15 -1.46 -21.08 -1.68
C ARG A 15 -0.60 -19.85 -1.92
N PHE A 16 -0.01 -19.72 -3.10
CA PHE A 16 0.74 -18.54 -3.51
C PHE A 16 -0.17 -17.31 -3.66
N ARG A 17 -1.33 -17.45 -4.30
CA ARG A 17 -2.33 -16.36 -4.38
C ARG A 17 -2.85 -15.94 -3.02
N ALA A 18 -3.09 -16.88 -2.11
CA ALA A 18 -3.46 -16.57 -0.74
C ALA A 18 -2.35 -15.77 -0.03
N LEU A 19 -1.08 -16.17 -0.19
CA LEU A 19 0.07 -15.46 0.37
C LEU A 19 0.21 -14.04 -0.18
N LEU A 20 0.02 -13.84 -1.49
CA LEU A 20 0.05 -12.51 -2.10
C LEU A 20 -1.09 -11.61 -1.60
N SER A 21 -2.26 -12.18 -1.35
CA SER A 21 -3.42 -11.45 -0.83
C SER A 21 -3.21 -11.00 0.62
N LEU A 22 -2.42 -11.74 1.41
CA LEU A 22 -2.06 -11.36 2.79
C LEU A 22 -1.17 -10.11 2.85
N LYS A 23 -0.41 -9.81 1.79
CA LYS A 23 0.52 -8.67 1.73
C LYS A 23 -0.08 -7.39 1.16
N ARG A 24 -1.34 -7.40 0.73
CA ARG A 24 -2.02 -6.18 0.32
C ARG A 24 -2.45 -5.42 1.57
N GLU A 25 -1.56 -4.55 2.04
CA GLU A 25 -1.99 -3.41 2.82
C GLU A 25 -2.58 -2.39 1.84
N ASP A 26 -3.81 -2.64 1.41
CA ASP A 26 -4.61 -1.56 0.86
C ASP A 26 -4.78 -0.55 2.01
N ALA A 27 -4.05 0.56 1.94
CA ALA A 27 -4.08 1.66 2.90
C ALA A 27 -4.89 2.83 2.30
N PRO A 28 -6.23 2.70 2.18
CA PRO A 28 -7.08 3.74 1.59
C PRO A 28 -6.91 5.08 2.32
N ASP A 29 -6.65 5.04 3.63
CA ASP A 29 -6.44 6.24 4.45
C ASP A 29 -5.16 6.98 4.04
N VAL A 30 -4.07 6.25 3.74
CA VAL A 30 -2.82 6.84 3.24
C VAL A 30 -3.04 7.44 1.86
N ASN A 31 -3.76 6.73 0.99
CA ASN A 31 -4.09 7.24 -0.34
C ASN A 31 -4.91 8.54 -0.28
N GLN A 32 -5.91 8.60 0.60
CA GLN A 32 -6.71 9.82 0.81
C GLN A 32 -5.87 10.95 1.41
N ALA A 33 -5.03 10.65 2.40
CA ALA A 33 -4.15 11.64 3.03
C ALA A 33 -3.18 12.24 2.00
N VAL A 34 -2.52 11.41 1.18
CA VAL A 34 -1.60 11.87 0.14
C VAL A 34 -2.32 12.68 -0.93
N ALA A 35 -3.52 12.26 -1.36
CA ALA A 35 -4.32 13.04 -2.31
C ALA A 35 -4.68 14.43 -1.76
N GLY A 36 -5.01 14.53 -0.47
CA GLY A 36 -5.25 15.79 0.23
C GLY A 36 -4.01 16.69 0.26
N ILE A 37 -2.86 16.15 0.66
CA ILE A 37 -1.58 16.87 0.68
C ILE A 37 -1.24 17.43 -0.71
N ILE A 38 -1.36 16.61 -1.75
CA ILE A 38 -1.07 17.04 -3.13
C ILE A 38 -2.02 18.16 -3.57
N ALA A 39 -3.31 18.04 -3.28
CA ALA A 39 -4.28 19.07 -3.63
C ALA A 39 -3.96 20.39 -2.92
N ASP A 40 -3.56 20.32 -1.65
CA ASP A 40 -3.25 21.49 -0.83
C ASP A 40 -1.95 22.18 -1.27
N VAL A 41 -0.91 21.41 -1.57
CA VAL A 41 0.34 21.92 -2.17
C VAL A 41 0.08 22.57 -3.53
N ARG A 42 -0.81 22.01 -4.37
CA ARG A 42 -1.18 22.63 -5.65
C ARG A 42 -1.93 23.95 -5.48
N ALA A 43 -2.71 24.10 -4.40
CA ALA A 43 -3.50 25.29 -4.14
C ALA A 43 -2.69 26.41 -3.45
N ARG A 44 -1.82 26.05 -2.50
CA ARG A 44 -1.13 27.01 -1.61
C ARG A 44 0.38 27.06 -1.77
N GLY A 45 0.98 26.16 -2.55
CA GLY A 45 2.42 26.11 -2.79
C GLY A 45 3.22 25.89 -1.51
N ASP A 46 4.30 26.63 -1.35
CA ASP A 46 5.25 26.50 -0.24
C ASP A 46 4.61 26.71 1.15
N ALA A 47 3.50 27.46 1.23
CA ALA A 47 2.78 27.62 2.49
C ALA A 47 2.19 26.29 3.00
N ALA A 48 1.66 25.44 2.10
CA ALA A 48 1.19 24.12 2.50
C ALA A 48 2.34 23.19 2.90
N LEU A 49 3.53 23.36 2.32
CA LEU A 49 4.70 22.59 2.71
C LEU A 49 5.17 22.96 4.12
N ALA A 50 5.23 24.26 4.43
CA ALA A 50 5.64 24.76 5.74
C ALA A 50 4.70 24.33 6.88
N ASP A 51 3.41 24.13 6.60
CA ASP A 51 2.45 23.62 7.58
C ASP A 51 2.65 22.12 7.91
N LEU A 52 3.37 21.37 7.06
CA LEU A 52 3.53 19.92 7.13
C LEU A 52 4.94 19.46 7.57
N THR A 53 5.86 20.39 7.83
CA THR A 53 7.28 20.13 8.18
C THR A 53 7.68 20.84 9.46
#